data_AF-A0A7K9Y7X6-F1
#
_entry.id   AF-A0A7K9Y7X6-F1
#
_cell.length_a   1.000
_cell.length_b   1.000
_cell.length_c   1.000
_cell.angle_alpha   90.00
_cell.angle_beta   90.00
_cell.angle_gamma   90.00
#
_symmetry.space_group_name_H-M   'P 1'
#
loop_
_entity.id
_entity.type
_entity.pdbx_description
1 polymer ?
#
loop_
_entity_poly.entity_id
_entity_poly.type
_entity_poly.pdbx_seq_one_letter_code
_entity_poly.pdbx_strand_id
1 'polypeptide(L)'
;ASFKLPSDPFKYLSWYDIEEHDVRGSQLHCPRVREAGPSEEELFFRGEEHTLKKRKQVTDTEKWQKRLQENWENCAELNLSFQDLGDLYQVENFRRILQRLIRVEKLWLVDNSLTDLSAIRLPRCRELNVNKNYFTSFKQLPKLPQIQHLSLAENNIMTLSGISDLRHTPLESLILKRNPCEFQESYRQHVFSSLPNLKMLDGVPKLPDDCSPPDPSFPPRMCTVL
;
A
#
# COMPACT_ATOMS: atom_id res chain seq x y z
N ALA A 1 -1.09 -23.60 -7.34
CA ALA A 1 0.33 -23.21 -7.33
C ALA A 1 0.43 -21.79 -6.81
N SER A 2 1.29 -21.51 -5.84
CA SER A 2 1.44 -20.18 -5.24
C SER A 2 1.94 -19.18 -6.29
N PHE A 3 1.08 -18.26 -6.76
CA PHE A 3 1.42 -17.20 -7.73
C PHE A 3 2.11 -16.00 -7.05
N LYS A 4 3.02 -16.29 -6.13
CA LYS A 4 3.88 -15.29 -5.48
C LYS A 4 5.05 -14.98 -6.40
N LEU A 5 5.50 -13.74 -6.35
CA LEU A 5 6.67 -13.34 -7.11
C LEU A 5 7.92 -14.04 -6.55
N PRO A 6 8.90 -14.37 -7.40
CA PRO A 6 10.20 -14.90 -6.97
C PRO A 6 10.91 -14.02 -5.93
N SER A 7 10.60 -12.72 -5.89
CA SER A 7 11.13 -11.73 -4.95
C SER A 7 10.47 -11.68 -3.56
N ASP A 8 9.35 -12.40 -3.30
CA ASP A 8 8.66 -12.38 -1.99
C ASP A 8 9.55 -12.72 -0.76
N PRO A 9 10.57 -13.60 -0.85
CA PRO A 9 11.45 -13.90 0.28
C PRO A 9 12.32 -12.73 0.76
N PHE A 10 12.58 -11.73 -0.09
CA PHE A 10 13.55 -10.67 0.17
C PHE A 10 12.91 -9.37 0.68
N LYS A 11 11.59 -9.35 0.90
CA LYS A 11 10.81 -8.13 1.19
C LYS A 11 11.22 -7.35 2.44
N TYR A 12 11.89 -7.98 3.41
CA TYR A 12 12.28 -7.36 4.68
C TYR A 12 13.79 -7.08 4.83
N LEU A 13 14.61 -7.42 3.84
CA LEU A 13 16.07 -7.21 3.93
C LEU A 13 16.44 -5.76 3.60
N SER A 14 17.55 -5.21 4.07
CA SER A 14 18.03 -3.92 3.54
C SER A 14 18.90 -4.13 2.30
N TRP A 15 19.04 -3.16 1.39
CA TRP A 15 19.80 -3.35 0.13
C TRP A 15 21.27 -3.80 0.35
N TYR A 16 21.90 -3.28 1.40
CA TYR A 16 23.25 -3.63 1.84
C TYR A 16 23.35 -4.97 2.57
N ASP A 17 22.23 -5.57 2.99
CA ASP A 17 22.21 -6.94 3.53
C ASP A 17 22.18 -8.01 2.43
N ILE A 18 22.09 -7.60 1.15
CA ILE A 18 22.02 -8.45 -0.04
C ILE A 18 23.41 -8.56 -0.71
N GLU A 19 24.49 -8.51 0.06
CA GLU A 19 25.86 -8.56 -0.48
C GLU A 19 26.29 -9.96 -0.95
N GLU A 20 25.64 -11.03 -0.50
CA GLU A 20 26.00 -12.42 -0.83
C GLU A 20 25.10 -13.11 -1.85
N HIS A 21 24.08 -12.42 -2.37
CA HIS A 21 23.20 -12.98 -3.39
C HIS A 21 23.43 -12.26 -4.72
N ASP A 22 23.54 -13.04 -5.80
CA ASP A 22 23.79 -12.59 -7.17
C ASP A 22 22.56 -11.88 -7.80
N VAL A 23 22.02 -10.92 -7.05
CA VAL A 23 20.81 -10.15 -7.31
C VAL A 23 21.17 -8.67 -7.11
N ARG A 24 21.56 -8.00 -8.19
CA ARG A 24 21.92 -6.57 -8.26
C ARG A 24 20.67 -5.68 -8.39
N GLY A 25 20.84 -4.37 -8.20
CA GLY A 25 19.79 -3.34 -7.97
C GLY A 25 18.61 -3.33 -8.94
N SER A 26 18.80 -3.84 -10.16
CA SER A 26 17.79 -3.95 -11.20
C SER A 26 17.10 -5.34 -11.26
N GLN A 27 17.51 -6.28 -10.42
CA GLN A 27 17.13 -7.71 -10.44
C GLN A 27 16.14 -8.09 -9.33
N LEU A 28 15.82 -7.18 -8.40
CA LEU A 28 14.62 -7.24 -7.56
C LEU A 28 13.62 -6.26 -8.15
N HIS A 29 12.69 -6.74 -8.97
CA HIS A 29 11.69 -5.87 -9.60
C HIS A 29 10.52 -5.52 -8.65
N CYS A 30 10.53 -5.97 -7.38
CA CYS A 30 9.80 -5.30 -6.29
C CYS A 30 10.29 -3.85 -6.20
N PRO A 31 9.47 -2.88 -5.79
CA PRO A 31 9.94 -1.52 -5.67
C PRO A 31 10.99 -1.44 -4.56
N ARG A 32 12.23 -1.40 -5.00
CA ARG A 32 13.42 -0.95 -4.28
C ARG A 32 14.26 -0.22 -5.30
N VAL A 33 13.87 1.02 -5.57
CA VAL A 33 14.59 1.85 -6.54
C VAL A 33 15.86 2.38 -5.89
N ARG A 34 17.02 1.96 -6.40
CA ARG A 34 18.19 2.84 -6.53
C ARG A 34 18.89 2.55 -7.85
N GLU A 35 18.44 3.22 -8.91
CA GLU A 35 19.23 3.39 -10.16
C GLU A 35 19.82 4.80 -10.31
N ALA A 36 19.58 5.69 -9.36
CA ALA A 36 20.39 6.89 -9.21
C ALA A 36 20.68 7.04 -7.72
N GLY A 37 21.85 6.56 -7.29
CA GLY A 37 22.47 7.16 -6.13
C GLY A 37 22.68 8.67 -6.39
N PRO A 38 22.94 9.46 -5.34
CA PRO A 38 23.40 10.84 -5.49
C PRO A 38 24.46 10.94 -6.62
N SER A 39 24.40 11.98 -7.46
CA SER A 39 25.33 12.15 -8.58
C SER A 39 26.79 12.10 -8.09
N GLU A 40 27.77 11.85 -8.97
CA GLU A 40 29.19 11.90 -8.58
C GLU A 40 29.55 13.22 -7.86
N GLU A 41 28.86 14.31 -8.19
CA GLU A 41 28.99 15.61 -7.53
C GLU A 41 28.52 15.59 -6.06
N GLU A 42 27.53 14.76 -5.73
CA GLU A 42 26.91 14.65 -4.41
C GLU A 42 27.59 13.58 -3.52
N LEU A 43 28.35 12.65 -4.13
CA LEU A 43 29.31 11.77 -3.45
C LEU A 43 30.62 12.49 -3.10
N PHE A 44 31.05 13.46 -3.92
CA PHE A 44 32.21 14.31 -3.65
C PHE A 44 32.06 15.13 -2.36
N PHE A 45 30.84 15.57 -2.02
CA PHE A 45 30.57 16.27 -0.75
C PHE A 45 30.57 15.37 0.50
N ARG A 46 30.55 14.03 0.36
CA ARG A 46 30.48 13.08 1.49
C ARG A 46 31.77 12.34 1.83
N GLY A 47 32.80 12.42 1.00
CA GLY A 47 34.17 12.04 1.39
C GLY A 47 34.43 10.56 1.68
N GLU A 48 33.80 9.63 0.95
CA GLU A 48 34.00 8.19 1.13
C GLU A 48 34.42 7.51 -0.19
N GLU A 49 35.73 7.47 -0.46
CA GLU A 49 36.31 6.49 -1.39
C GLU A 49 36.90 5.34 -0.56
N HIS A 50 36.66 4.08 -0.94
CA HIS A 50 37.72 3.06 -1.01
C HIS A 50 37.24 1.68 -1.57
N THR A 51 37.76 1.36 -2.75
CA THR A 51 38.35 0.10 -3.24
C THR A 51 37.91 -1.25 -2.64
N LEU A 52 37.45 -2.19 -3.49
CA LEU A 52 37.68 -3.65 -3.33
C LEU A 52 37.56 -4.46 -4.64
N LYS A 53 38.32 -5.56 -4.69
CA LYS A 53 38.83 -6.31 -5.86
C LYS A 53 37.85 -7.36 -6.44
N LYS A 54 38.01 -7.63 -7.75
CA LYS A 54 37.31 -8.64 -8.59
C LYS A 54 37.81 -10.10 -8.41
N ARG A 55 36.88 -11.08 -8.42
CA ARG A 55 36.86 -12.39 -9.17
C ARG A 55 35.70 -13.28 -8.68
N LYS A 56 35.04 -14.19 -9.43
CA LYS A 56 35.18 -14.76 -10.78
C LYS A 56 33.82 -15.39 -11.24
N GLN A 57 33.62 -15.45 -12.56
CA GLN A 57 32.43 -15.86 -13.32
C GLN A 57 32.01 -17.34 -13.19
N VAL A 58 30.69 -17.57 -13.19
CA VAL A 58 30.01 -18.75 -13.76
C VAL A 58 29.01 -18.21 -14.77
N THR A 59 28.80 -18.90 -15.90
CA THR A 59 28.10 -18.40 -17.09
C THR A 59 26.67 -17.93 -16.81
N ASP A 60 26.57 -16.64 -16.56
CA ASP A 60 25.40 -15.86 -16.20
C ASP A 60 24.34 -15.84 -17.31
N THR A 61 24.72 -15.80 -18.57
CA THR A 61 23.83 -15.51 -19.70
C THR A 61 22.56 -16.38 -19.80
N GLU A 62 22.62 -17.67 -19.45
CA GLU A 62 21.46 -18.58 -19.51
C GLU A 62 20.53 -18.49 -18.29
N LYS A 63 21.06 -18.21 -17.08
CA LYS A 63 20.24 -17.90 -15.90
C LYS A 63 19.58 -16.52 -16.03
N TRP A 64 20.24 -15.61 -16.74
CA TRP A 64 19.81 -14.22 -16.91
C TRP A 64 18.61 -14.05 -17.85
N GLN A 65 18.48 -14.85 -18.91
CA GLN A 65 17.29 -14.81 -19.76
C GLN A 65 16.01 -15.26 -19.04
N LYS A 66 16.11 -16.19 -18.08
CA LYS A 66 14.97 -16.65 -17.28
C LYS A 66 14.49 -15.64 -16.23
N ARG A 67 15.33 -14.69 -15.83
CA ARG A 67 15.04 -13.66 -14.81
C ARG A 67 14.40 -12.38 -15.38
N LEU A 68 14.24 -12.27 -16.70
CA LEU A 68 13.96 -11.00 -17.39
C LEU A 68 12.51 -10.49 -17.35
N GLN A 69 11.59 -11.11 -16.61
CA GLN A 69 10.28 -10.48 -16.34
C GLN A 69 9.60 -11.21 -15.19
N GLU A 70 9.66 -10.63 -14.00
CA GLU A 70 8.64 -10.95 -13.00
C GLU A 70 7.28 -10.65 -13.64
N ASN A 71 6.43 -11.67 -13.74
CA ASN A 71 5.14 -11.54 -14.40
C ASN A 71 4.16 -10.85 -13.43
N TRP A 72 4.32 -9.54 -13.28
CA TRP A 72 3.46 -8.65 -12.48
C TRP A 72 1.99 -8.80 -12.85
N GLU A 73 1.71 -9.03 -14.12
CA GLU A 73 0.37 -9.18 -14.65
C GLU A 73 -0.33 -10.44 -14.15
N ASN A 74 0.42 -11.51 -13.84
CA ASN A 74 -0.09 -12.77 -13.29
C ASN A 74 0.02 -12.87 -11.77
N CYS A 75 0.60 -11.87 -11.10
CA CYS A 75 0.71 -11.86 -9.66
C CYS A 75 -0.68 -11.76 -9.02
N ALA A 76 -1.02 -12.73 -8.16
CA ALA A 76 -2.29 -12.72 -7.42
C ALA A 76 -2.14 -12.13 -6.02
N GLU A 77 -0.99 -12.34 -5.37
CA GLU A 77 -0.70 -11.87 -4.02
C GLU A 77 0.64 -11.15 -4.01
N LEU A 78 0.65 -9.89 -3.56
CA LEU A 78 1.84 -9.05 -3.56
C LEU A 78 1.98 -8.28 -2.24
N ASN A 79 3.18 -8.31 -1.66
CA ASN A 79 3.53 -7.50 -0.50
C ASN A 79 4.69 -6.58 -0.82
N LEU A 80 4.45 -5.28 -0.80
CA LEU A 80 5.46 -4.22 -0.99
C LEU A 80 5.50 -3.29 0.22
N SER A 81 5.23 -3.82 1.42
CA SER A 81 5.23 -3.03 2.66
C SER A 81 6.66 -2.69 3.10
N PHE A 82 6.84 -1.57 3.80
CA PHE A 82 8.11 -1.13 4.40
C PHE A 82 9.23 -0.88 3.36
N GLN A 83 8.89 -0.21 2.26
CA GLN A 83 9.80 0.04 1.14
C GLN A 83 9.96 1.54 0.82
N ASP A 84 9.34 2.44 1.58
CA ASP A 84 9.41 3.89 1.38
C ASP A 84 9.00 4.34 -0.04
N LEU A 85 7.94 3.72 -0.56
CA LEU A 85 7.49 3.89 -1.95
C LEU A 85 6.96 5.28 -2.29
N GLY A 86 6.64 6.07 -1.26
CA GLY A 86 6.21 7.47 -1.38
C GLY A 86 7.35 8.44 -1.63
N ASP A 87 8.61 7.98 -1.54
CA ASP A 87 9.77 8.80 -1.86
C ASP A 87 9.79 9.20 -3.34
N LEU A 88 10.22 10.44 -3.63
CA LEU A 88 10.22 11.03 -4.97
C LEU A 88 10.98 10.19 -5.99
N TYR A 89 12.03 9.48 -5.56
CA TYR A 89 12.84 8.63 -6.43
C TYR A 89 12.15 7.29 -6.72
N GLN A 90 11.27 6.81 -5.84
CA GLN A 90 10.61 5.51 -5.97
C GLN A 90 9.22 5.58 -6.59
N VAL A 91 8.49 6.66 -6.31
CA VAL A 91 7.05 6.77 -6.57
C VAL A 91 6.70 6.56 -8.05
N GLU A 92 7.54 7.03 -8.97
CA GLU A 92 7.31 6.89 -10.41
C GLU A 92 7.43 5.43 -10.87
N ASN A 93 8.49 4.73 -10.44
CA ASN A 93 8.67 3.31 -10.75
C ASN A 93 7.59 2.45 -10.09
N PHE A 94 7.25 2.77 -8.83
CA PHE A 94 6.16 2.12 -8.13
C PHE A 94 4.82 2.27 -8.87
N ARG A 95 4.49 3.48 -9.34
CA ARG A 95 3.29 3.73 -10.15
C ARG A 95 3.27 2.91 -11.43
N ARG A 96 4.42 2.80 -12.12
CA ARG A 96 4.56 1.95 -13.32
C ARG A 96 4.30 0.47 -13.03
N ILE A 97 4.76 -0.03 -11.88
CA ILE A 97 4.51 -1.41 -11.45
C ILE A 97 3.03 -1.61 -11.14
N LEU A 98 2.42 -0.71 -10.36
CA LEU A 98 1.00 -0.81 -10.02
C LEU A 98 0.08 -0.81 -11.23
N GLN A 99 0.42 -0.08 -12.29
CA GLN A 99 -0.35 -0.09 -13.56
C GLN A 99 -0.34 -1.46 -14.26
N ARG A 100 0.67 -2.30 -13.99
CA ARG A 100 0.78 -3.65 -14.56
C ARG A 100 0.07 -4.71 -13.72
N LEU A 101 -0.40 -4.39 -12.52
CA LEU A 101 -1.07 -5.33 -11.61
C LEU A 101 -2.54 -5.56 -12.00
N ILE A 102 -2.76 -6.16 -13.17
CA ILE A 102 -4.11 -6.39 -13.71
C ILE A 102 -4.84 -7.58 -13.07
N ARG A 103 -4.12 -8.55 -12.49
CA ARG A 103 -4.71 -9.75 -11.86
C ARG A 103 -4.48 -9.84 -10.35
N VAL A 104 -3.91 -8.81 -9.73
CA VAL A 104 -3.68 -8.83 -8.28
C VAL A 104 -5.02 -8.94 -7.55
N GLU A 105 -5.10 -9.89 -6.63
CA GLU A 105 -6.24 -10.12 -5.76
C GLU A 105 -5.97 -9.60 -4.35
N LYS A 106 -4.73 -9.74 -3.85
CA LYS A 106 -4.29 -9.25 -2.53
C LYS A 106 -3.05 -8.38 -2.66
N LEU A 107 -3.12 -7.17 -2.12
CA LEU A 107 -2.03 -6.21 -2.16
C LEU A 107 -1.80 -5.60 -0.78
N TRP A 108 -0.57 -5.72 -0.26
CA TRP A 108 -0.14 -5.08 0.98
C TRP A 108 0.90 -4.00 0.68
N LEU A 109 0.62 -2.78 1.12
CA LEU A 109 1.41 -1.55 0.96
C LEU A 109 1.55 -0.83 2.31
N VAL A 110 1.81 -1.58 3.38
CA VAL A 110 1.89 -1.03 4.73
C VAL A 110 3.17 -0.21 4.88
N ASP A 111 3.08 0.97 5.49
CA ASP A 111 4.25 1.79 5.87
C ASP A 111 5.16 2.14 4.68
N ASN A 112 4.62 2.94 3.76
CA ASN A 112 5.31 3.33 2.53
C ASN A 112 5.26 4.82 2.26
N SER A 113 4.82 5.64 3.22
CA SER A 113 4.69 7.09 3.05
C SER A 113 3.84 7.52 1.84
N LEU A 114 2.87 6.69 1.41
CA LEU A 114 2.05 6.96 0.23
C LEU A 114 1.00 8.04 0.50
N THR A 115 0.79 8.92 -0.48
CA THR A 115 -0.18 10.04 -0.38
C THR A 115 -1.29 9.96 -1.42
N ASP A 116 -1.00 9.47 -2.63
CA ASP A 116 -1.96 9.41 -3.73
C ASP A 116 -1.73 8.23 -4.68
N LEU A 117 -2.81 7.48 -4.90
CA LEU A 117 -2.93 6.32 -5.80
C LEU A 117 -4.12 6.46 -6.75
N SER A 118 -4.74 7.64 -6.86
CA SER A 118 -5.96 7.88 -7.65
C SER A 118 -5.82 7.50 -9.14
N ALA A 119 -4.61 7.63 -9.70
CA ALA A 119 -4.29 7.27 -11.08
C ALA A 119 -4.24 5.75 -11.36
N ILE A 120 -4.26 4.92 -10.31
CA ILE A 120 -4.10 3.47 -10.43
C ILE A 120 -5.45 2.77 -10.48
N ARG A 121 -5.54 1.70 -11.27
CA ARG A 121 -6.72 0.83 -11.37
C ARG A 121 -6.32 -0.61 -11.10
N LEU A 122 -6.94 -1.24 -10.10
CA LEU A 122 -6.73 -2.65 -9.77
C LEU A 122 -8.06 -3.40 -9.96
N PRO A 123 -8.36 -3.91 -11.17
CA PRO A 123 -9.69 -4.37 -11.52
C PRO A 123 -10.11 -5.67 -10.80
N ARG A 124 -9.15 -6.46 -10.31
CA ARG A 124 -9.38 -7.75 -9.65
C ARG A 124 -9.03 -7.77 -8.16
N CYS A 125 -8.59 -6.64 -7.61
CA CYS A 125 -8.15 -6.57 -6.23
C CYS A 125 -9.34 -6.73 -5.27
N ARG A 126 -9.25 -7.73 -4.39
CA ARG A 126 -10.25 -8.08 -3.37
C ARG A 126 -9.82 -7.64 -1.98
N GLU A 127 -8.52 -7.63 -1.71
CA GLU A 127 -7.94 -7.24 -0.44
C GLU A 127 -6.83 -6.22 -0.65
N LEU A 128 -7.01 -5.02 -0.10
CA LEU A 128 -6.01 -3.95 -0.12
C LEU A 128 -5.72 -3.50 1.30
N ASN A 129 -4.44 -3.55 1.67
CA ASN A 129 -3.95 -3.00 2.92
C ASN A 129 -2.97 -1.87 2.63
N VAL A 130 -3.33 -0.66 3.04
CA VAL A 130 -2.54 0.56 2.91
C VAL A 130 -2.39 1.24 4.28
N ASN A 131 -2.29 0.44 5.34
CA ASN A 131 -2.09 0.96 6.69
C ASN A 131 -0.79 1.74 6.81
N LYS A 132 -0.72 2.69 7.76
CA LYS A 132 0.48 3.50 8.03
C LYS A 132 0.96 4.24 6.79
N ASN A 133 0.06 4.94 6.11
CA ASN A 133 0.41 5.83 5.00
C ASN A 133 -0.12 7.24 5.31
N TYR A 134 -0.06 8.14 4.35
CA TYR A 134 -0.44 9.53 4.52
C TYR A 134 -1.64 9.91 3.63
N PHE A 135 -2.57 8.96 3.40
CA PHE A 135 -3.82 9.27 2.70
C PHE A 135 -4.68 10.23 3.53
N THR A 136 -5.19 11.28 2.90
CA THR A 136 -6.03 12.31 3.53
C THR A 136 -7.49 12.23 3.09
N SER A 137 -7.79 11.55 1.98
CA SER A 137 -9.14 11.40 1.43
C SER A 137 -9.31 10.08 0.67
N PHE A 138 -10.55 9.58 0.62
CA PHE A 138 -10.93 8.44 -0.21
C PHE A 138 -10.71 8.67 -1.71
N LYS A 139 -10.68 9.92 -2.17
CA LYS A 139 -10.41 10.27 -3.58
C LYS A 139 -9.00 9.90 -4.04
N GLN A 140 -8.06 9.80 -3.11
CA GLN A 140 -6.67 9.44 -3.38
C GLN A 140 -6.47 7.92 -3.48
N LEU A 141 -7.53 7.13 -3.24
CA LEU A 141 -7.47 5.68 -3.35
C LEU A 141 -7.53 5.23 -4.82
N PRO A 142 -6.96 4.07 -5.15
CA PRO A 142 -7.05 3.53 -6.49
C PRO A 142 -8.49 3.12 -6.83
N LYS A 143 -8.79 2.94 -8.12
CA LYS A 143 -10.08 2.40 -8.56
C LYS A 143 -10.13 0.89 -8.31
N LEU A 144 -11.03 0.46 -7.44
CA LEU A 144 -11.13 -0.92 -6.92
C LEU A 144 -12.55 -1.50 -7.08
N PRO A 145 -12.99 -1.89 -8.29
CA PRO A 145 -14.37 -2.31 -8.54
C PRO A 145 -14.78 -3.63 -7.86
N GLN A 146 -13.82 -4.44 -7.40
CA GLN A 146 -14.05 -5.78 -6.83
C GLN A 146 -13.56 -5.91 -5.38
N ILE A 147 -13.30 -4.79 -4.70
CA ILE A 147 -12.76 -4.81 -3.33
C ILE A 147 -13.77 -5.38 -2.33
N GLN A 148 -13.29 -6.24 -1.45
CA GLN A 148 -14.06 -6.86 -0.36
C GLN A 148 -13.50 -6.46 1.01
N HIS A 149 -12.18 -6.31 1.11
CA HIS A 149 -11.48 -5.95 2.35
C HIS A 149 -10.54 -4.78 2.11
N LEU A 150 -10.79 -3.66 2.77
CA LEU A 150 -9.98 -2.45 2.67
C LEU A 150 -9.50 -2.04 4.06
N SER A 151 -8.18 -1.95 4.22
CA SER A 151 -7.55 -1.50 5.46
C SER A 151 -6.78 -0.20 5.21
N LEU A 152 -7.21 0.86 5.91
CA LEU A 152 -6.71 2.23 5.86
C LEU A 152 -6.31 2.72 7.26
N ALA A 153 -6.02 1.81 8.19
CA ALA A 153 -5.65 2.17 9.56
C ALA A 153 -4.39 3.03 9.61
N GLU A 154 -4.28 3.93 10.58
CA GLU A 154 -3.12 4.81 10.75
C GLU A 154 -2.82 5.63 9.48
N ASN A 155 -3.84 6.31 8.96
CA ASN A 155 -3.71 7.30 7.89
C ASN A 155 -4.18 8.67 8.40
N ASN A 156 -4.18 9.67 7.52
CA ASN A 156 -4.55 11.05 7.84
C ASN A 156 -5.93 11.44 7.28
N ILE A 157 -6.86 10.48 7.16
CA ILE A 157 -8.18 10.74 6.59
C ILE A 157 -8.99 11.60 7.54
N MET A 158 -9.21 12.87 7.16
CA MET A 158 -9.88 13.85 8.01
C MET A 158 -11.41 13.80 7.93
N THR A 159 -11.95 13.43 6.77
CA THR A 159 -13.40 13.44 6.52
C THR A 159 -13.83 12.18 5.77
N LEU A 160 -15.08 11.78 5.98
CA LEU A 160 -15.72 10.69 5.23
C LEU A 160 -16.14 11.11 3.80
N SER A 161 -15.72 12.29 3.34
CA SER A 161 -16.05 12.75 1.99
C SER A 161 -15.43 11.84 0.92
N GLY A 162 -16.25 11.41 -0.04
CA GLY A 162 -15.84 10.48 -1.10
C GLY A 162 -15.99 9.00 -0.74
N ILE A 163 -16.38 8.64 0.48
CA ILE A 163 -16.66 7.24 0.82
C ILE A 163 -17.78 6.64 -0.04
N SER A 164 -18.72 7.46 -0.51
CA SER A 164 -19.81 7.06 -1.41
C SER A 164 -19.32 6.51 -2.74
N ASP A 165 -18.09 6.80 -3.16
CA ASP A 165 -17.50 6.24 -4.40
C ASP A 165 -17.30 4.72 -4.26
N LEU A 166 -17.16 4.22 -3.04
CA LEU A 166 -17.06 2.80 -2.71
C LEU A 166 -18.43 2.12 -2.58
N ARG A 167 -19.54 2.85 -2.71
CA ARG A 167 -20.90 2.28 -2.57
C ARG A 167 -21.21 1.19 -3.61
N HIS A 168 -20.61 1.31 -4.79
CA HIS A 168 -20.81 0.37 -5.89
C HIS A 168 -19.90 -0.87 -5.81
N THR A 169 -19.00 -0.94 -4.83
CA THR A 169 -18.10 -2.08 -4.66
C THR A 169 -18.70 -3.10 -3.70
N PRO A 170 -18.32 -4.39 -3.79
CA PRO A 170 -18.79 -5.43 -2.87
C PRO A 170 -18.02 -5.39 -1.53
N LEU A 171 -17.74 -4.21 -0.99
CA LEU A 171 -16.92 -4.03 0.19
C LEU A 171 -17.63 -4.60 1.43
N GLU A 172 -17.00 -5.60 2.07
CA GLU A 172 -17.53 -6.28 3.24
C GLU A 172 -16.89 -5.79 4.53
N SER A 173 -15.59 -5.48 4.50
CA SER A 173 -14.83 -5.05 5.67
C SER A 173 -14.02 -3.80 5.38
N LEU A 174 -14.15 -2.81 6.25
CA LEU A 174 -13.42 -1.54 6.20
C LEU A 174 -12.74 -1.28 7.56
N ILE A 175 -11.46 -0.94 7.54
CA ILE A 175 -10.71 -0.54 8.73
C ILE A 175 -10.19 0.88 8.52
N LEU A 176 -10.56 1.78 9.42
CA LEU A 176 -10.22 3.20 9.42
C LEU A 176 -9.70 3.66 10.79
N LYS A 177 -9.48 2.75 11.75
CA LYS A 177 -8.85 3.03 13.04
C LYS A 177 -7.65 3.97 12.95
N ARG A 178 -7.52 4.85 13.93
CA ARG A 178 -6.41 5.80 14.05
C ARG A 178 -6.34 6.75 12.84
N ASN A 179 -7.49 7.11 12.28
CA ASN A 179 -7.65 8.24 11.38
C ASN A 179 -8.44 9.35 12.10
N PRO A 180 -8.21 10.63 11.81
CA PRO A 180 -8.98 11.71 12.41
C PRO A 180 -10.50 11.61 12.18
N CYS A 181 -10.94 10.96 11.09
CA CYS A 181 -12.36 10.73 10.82
C CYS A 181 -13.06 9.84 11.86
N GLU A 182 -12.33 8.99 12.59
CA GLU A 182 -12.88 8.12 13.65
C GLU A 182 -13.54 8.92 14.77
N PHE A 183 -13.08 10.15 15.00
CA PHE A 183 -13.59 11.03 16.06
C PHE A 183 -14.79 11.88 15.63
N GLN A 184 -15.30 11.71 14.41
CA GLN A 184 -16.49 12.44 13.95
C GLN A 184 -17.75 11.93 14.65
N GLU A 185 -18.67 12.85 14.92
CA GLU A 185 -19.99 12.49 15.45
C GLU A 185 -20.71 11.55 14.48
N SER A 186 -21.37 10.52 15.02
CA SER A 186 -22.10 9.53 14.22
C SER A 186 -21.24 8.83 13.14
N TYR A 187 -19.92 8.75 13.35
CA TYR A 187 -18.96 8.13 12.43
C TYR A 187 -19.44 6.80 11.84
N ARG A 188 -19.83 5.84 12.69
CA ARG A 188 -20.30 4.52 12.25
C ARG A 188 -21.58 4.61 11.42
N GLN A 189 -22.58 5.36 11.90
CA GLN A 189 -23.85 5.56 11.20
C GLN A 189 -23.62 6.17 9.82
N HIS A 190 -22.73 7.18 9.72
CA HIS A 190 -22.40 7.81 8.45
C HIS A 190 -21.74 6.82 7.47
N VAL A 191 -20.79 6.00 7.95
CA VAL A 191 -20.14 4.97 7.14
C VAL A 191 -21.15 3.92 6.65
N PHE A 192 -21.97 3.35 7.54
CA PHE A 192 -22.96 2.33 7.16
C PHE A 192 -24.10 2.89 6.30
N SER A 193 -24.46 4.17 6.47
CA SER A 193 -25.43 4.84 5.59
C SER A 193 -24.89 5.03 4.18
N SER A 194 -23.58 5.34 4.06
CA SER A 194 -22.90 5.52 2.78
C SER A 194 -22.58 4.18 2.10
N LEU A 195 -22.30 3.14 2.89
CA LEU A 195 -21.89 1.81 2.44
C LEU A 195 -22.86 0.73 2.97
N PRO A 196 -24.02 0.53 2.32
CA PRO A 196 -25.06 -0.36 2.82
C PRO A 196 -24.66 -1.84 2.84
N ASN A 197 -23.73 -2.23 1.96
CA ASN A 197 -23.22 -3.61 1.84
C ASN A 197 -22.12 -3.96 2.87
N LEU A 198 -21.65 -2.98 3.63
CA LEU A 198 -20.58 -3.18 4.60
C LEU A 198 -21.06 -4.05 5.77
N LYS A 199 -20.33 -5.12 6.05
CA LYS A 199 -20.63 -6.07 7.14
C LYS A 199 -19.84 -5.74 8.41
N MET A 200 -18.62 -5.22 8.25
CA MET A 200 -17.68 -4.98 9.35
C MET A 200 -16.96 -3.64 9.20
N LEU A 201 -16.92 -2.88 10.29
CA LEU A 201 -16.20 -1.61 10.40
C LEU A 201 -15.28 -1.67 11.62
N ASP A 202 -13.97 -1.46 11.42
CA ASP A 202 -12.96 -1.43 12.49
C ASP A 202 -12.87 -2.71 13.33
N GLY A 203 -13.19 -3.85 12.71
CA GLY A 203 -13.26 -5.15 13.39
C GLY A 203 -14.55 -5.37 14.19
N VAL A 204 -15.49 -4.44 14.13
CA VAL A 204 -16.80 -4.55 14.77
C VAL A 204 -17.86 -4.80 13.69
N PRO A 205 -18.69 -5.86 13.80
CA PRO A 205 -19.76 -6.11 12.85
C PRO A 205 -20.79 -4.97 12.89
N LYS A 206 -21.60 -4.86 11.83
CA LYS A 206 -22.72 -3.92 11.76
C LYS A 206 -23.71 -4.19 12.90
N LEU A 207 -23.98 -3.17 13.72
CA LEU A 207 -24.92 -3.25 14.83
C LEU A 207 -26.28 -2.65 14.43
N PRO A 208 -27.39 -3.04 15.11
CA PRO A 208 -28.70 -2.44 14.85
C PRO A 208 -28.75 -0.92 15.06
N ASP A 209 -28.02 -0.41 16.05
CA ASP A 209 -27.94 1.03 16.41
C ASP A 209 -27.19 1.86 15.35
N ASP A 210 -26.41 1.22 14.48
CA ASP A 210 -25.73 1.88 13.37
C ASP A 210 -26.72 2.26 12.23
N CYS A 211 -27.97 1.80 12.29
CA CYS A 211 -29.03 2.08 11.31
C CYS A 211 -30.09 3.07 11.80
N SER A 212 -30.09 3.46 13.07
CA SER A 212 -30.98 4.49 13.59
C SER A 212 -30.41 5.89 13.32
N PRO A 213 -31.25 6.88 12.95
CA PRO A 213 -30.83 8.27 12.93
C PRO A 213 -30.37 8.70 14.33
N PRO A 214 -29.43 9.66 14.45
CA PRO A 214 -28.99 10.14 15.74
C PRO A 214 -30.20 10.72 16.50
N ASP A 215 -30.48 10.13 17.66
CA ASP A 215 -31.51 10.62 18.56
C ASP A 215 -31.08 12.01 19.07
N PRO A 216 -31.83 13.09 18.81
CA PRO A 216 -31.42 14.46 19.19
C PRO A 216 -31.37 14.70 20.70
N SER A 217 -31.60 13.67 21.52
CA SER A 217 -31.73 13.75 22.99
C SER A 217 -30.43 13.55 23.78
N PHE A 218 -29.31 13.17 23.14
CA PHE A 218 -28.04 12.96 23.85
C PHE A 218 -27.02 14.06 23.57
N PRO A 219 -26.67 14.91 24.56
CA PRO A 219 -25.59 15.87 24.39
C PRO A 219 -24.25 15.14 24.27
N PRO A 220 -23.27 15.69 23.51
CA PRO A 220 -21.96 15.10 23.37
C PRO A 220 -21.28 15.05 24.74
N ARG A 221 -20.78 13.88 25.12
CA ARG A 221 -19.86 13.77 26.26
C ARG A 221 -18.58 14.49 25.91
N MET A 222 -18.49 15.77 26.27
CA MET A 222 -17.21 16.46 26.32
C MET A 222 -16.33 15.74 27.35
N CYS A 223 -15.29 15.05 26.87
CA CYS A 223 -14.20 14.64 27.72
C CYS A 223 -13.48 15.90 28.22
N THR A 224 -13.79 16.32 29.45
CA THR A 224 -12.95 17.26 30.18
C THR A 224 -11.64 16.56 30.48
N VAL A 225 -10.58 16.92 29.76
CA VAL A 225 -9.21 16.57 30.16
C VAL A 225 -8.90 17.46 31.38
N LEU A 226 -8.77 16.83 32.54
CA LEU A 226 -8.25 17.44 33.77
C LEU A 226 -6.72 17.48 33.73
#